data_AF-A0A377XHJ2-F1
#
_entry.id   AF-A0A377XHJ2-F1
#
_cell.length_a   1.000
_cell.length_b   1.000
_cell.length_c   1.000
_cell.angle_alpha   90.00
_cell.angle_beta   90.00
_cell.angle_gamma   90.00
#
_symmetry.space_group_name_H-M   'P 1'
#
loop_
_entity.id
_entity.type
_entity.pdbx_description
1 polymer ?
#
loop_
_entity_poly.entity_id
_entity_poly.type
_entity_poly.pdbx_seq_one_letter_code
_entity_poly.pdbx_strand_id
1 'polypeptide(L)'
;MPKQFDYLVNSMRSMMDRVRTQERIIMKLCVEQCKMPKKNFITLFTGNETSETWFNAAVAMNKPWSEKLLEVKEDVQRGLQKLQQIEEETGLTIEQVKDINRRMSIGEAKARRAKKEMVEANLRLLSLSPRNTPTAVCSSST
;
A
#
# COMPACT_ATOMS: atom_id res chain seq x y z
N MET A 1 -17.17 -3.18 -19.25
CA MET A 1 -15.81 -3.68 -18.95
C MET A 1 -14.96 -2.83 -17.99
N PRO A 2 -15.20 -1.53 -17.72
CA PRO A 2 -14.43 -0.79 -16.69
C PRO A 2 -14.64 -1.30 -15.25
N LYS A 3 -15.90 -1.62 -14.91
CA LYS A 3 -16.30 -1.98 -13.53
C LYS A 3 -15.62 -3.24 -12.96
N GLN A 4 -15.26 -4.20 -13.81
CA GLN A 4 -14.61 -5.45 -13.38
C GLN A 4 -13.14 -5.23 -13.01
N PHE A 5 -12.44 -4.38 -13.76
CA PHE A 5 -11.08 -4.00 -13.46
C PHE A 5 -11.00 -3.20 -12.15
N ASP A 6 -11.90 -2.24 -11.97
CA ASP A 6 -11.98 -1.43 -10.74
C ASP A 6 -12.26 -2.32 -9.51
N TYR A 7 -13.10 -3.35 -9.66
CA TYR A 7 -13.37 -4.32 -8.60
C TYR A 7 -12.10 -5.09 -8.18
N LEU A 8 -11.32 -5.59 -9.15
CA LEU A 8 -10.07 -6.31 -8.88
C LEU A 8 -9.04 -5.42 -8.18
N VAL A 9 -8.88 -4.18 -8.65
CA VAL A 9 -7.97 -3.19 -8.03
C VAL A 9 -8.37 -2.89 -6.58
N ASN A 10 -9.67 -2.71 -6.32
CA ASN A 10 -10.17 -2.44 -4.97
C ASN A 10 -10.02 -3.65 -4.05
N SER A 11 -10.27 -4.86 -4.56
CA SER A 11 -10.04 -6.11 -3.82
C SER A 11 -8.57 -6.24 -3.40
N MET A 12 -7.65 -5.97 -4.33
CA MET A 12 -6.22 -6.01 -4.06
C MET A 12 -5.79 -4.98 -3.00
N ARG A 13 -6.33 -3.75 -3.08
CA ARG A 13 -6.06 -2.70 -2.09
C ARG A 13 -6.55 -3.09 -0.70
N SER A 14 -7.77 -3.63 -0.62
CA SER A 14 -8.34 -4.16 0.63
C SER A 14 -7.46 -5.27 1.22
N MET A 15 -6.98 -6.19 0.39
CA MET A 15 -6.07 -7.26 0.83
C MET A 15 -4.77 -6.70 1.41
N MET A 16 -4.17 -5.72 0.74
CA MET A 16 -2.97 -5.06 1.23
C MET A 16 -3.17 -4.25 2.51
N ASP A 17 -4.35 -3.69 2.72
CA ASP A 17 -4.68 -3.01 3.96
C ASP A 17 -4.81 -4.02 5.12
N ARG A 18 -5.34 -5.23 4.87
CA ARG A 18 -5.33 -6.34 5.84
C ARG A 18 -3.91 -6.75 6.21
N VAL A 19 -3.03 -6.94 5.21
CA VAL A 19 -1.60 -7.25 5.42
C VAL A 19 -0.94 -6.20 6.31
N ARG A 20 -1.02 -4.93 5.92
CA ARG A 20 -0.42 -3.82 6.68
C ARG A 20 -0.95 -3.70 8.10
N THR A 21 -2.23 -4.02 8.30
CA THR A 21 -2.84 -4.01 9.62
C THR A 21 -2.17 -5.05 10.52
N GLN A 22 -2.00 -6.29 10.04
CA GLN A 22 -1.32 -7.33 10.83
C GLN A 22 0.15 -7.02 11.05
N GLU A 23 0.89 -6.56 10.03
CA GLU A 23 2.29 -6.15 10.18
C GLU A 23 2.47 -5.08 11.26
N ARG A 24 1.58 -4.07 11.28
CA ARG A 24 1.62 -2.99 12.28
C ARG A 24 1.31 -3.50 13.68
N ILE A 25 0.33 -4.39 13.82
CA ILE A 25 -0.01 -5.00 15.12
C ILE A 25 1.19 -5.78 15.65
N ILE A 26 1.76 -6.67 14.84
CA ILE A 26 2.94 -7.47 15.21
C ILE A 26 4.12 -6.54 15.57
N MET A 27 4.39 -5.53 14.75
CA MET A 27 5.44 -4.55 15.03
C MET A 27 5.19 -3.82 16.36
N LYS A 28 3.95 -3.43 16.65
CA LYS A 28 3.59 -2.73 17.89
C LYS A 28 3.84 -3.61 19.12
N LEU A 29 3.42 -4.88 19.06
CA LEU A 29 3.66 -5.85 20.12
C LEU A 29 5.16 -6.02 20.39
N CYS A 30 5.97 -6.27 19.35
CA CYS A 30 7.40 -6.50 19.55
C CYS A 30 8.16 -5.21 19.95
N VAL A 31 7.92 -4.10 19.26
CA VAL A 31 8.71 -2.86 19.41
C VAL A 31 8.24 -2.01 20.57
N GLU A 32 6.93 -1.77 20.71
CA GLU A 32 6.40 -0.86 21.73
C GLU A 32 6.20 -1.56 23.07
N GLN A 33 5.66 -2.78 23.08
CA GLN A 33 5.36 -3.53 24.30
C GLN A 33 6.59 -4.27 24.83
N CYS A 34 7.28 -5.06 24.00
CA CYS A 34 8.47 -5.81 24.43
C CYS A 34 9.77 -4.99 24.39
N LYS A 35 9.74 -3.74 23.91
CA LYS A 35 10.90 -2.84 23.78
C LYS A 35 12.01 -3.37 22.86
N MET A 36 11.66 -4.20 21.89
CA MET A 36 12.61 -4.64 20.85
C MET A 36 12.99 -3.44 19.95
N PRO A 37 14.28 -3.20 19.67
CA PRO A 37 14.68 -2.18 18.69
C PRO A 37 14.08 -2.45 17.31
N LYS A 38 13.47 -1.44 16.69
CA LYS A 38 12.83 -1.56 15.37
C LYS A 38 13.74 -2.11 14.27
N LYS A 39 15.04 -1.79 14.33
CA LYS A 39 16.04 -2.32 13.38
C LYS A 39 16.12 -3.84 13.44
N ASN A 40 16.21 -4.40 14.65
CA ASN A 40 16.26 -5.84 14.88
C ASN A 40 14.97 -6.52 14.41
N PHE A 41 13.81 -5.91 14.71
CA PHE A 41 12.52 -6.39 14.22
C PHE A 41 12.50 -6.51 12.69
N ILE A 42 12.85 -5.42 11.97
CA ILE A 42 12.82 -5.40 10.50
C ILE A 42 13.75 -6.47 9.91
N THR A 43 14.95 -6.64 10.47
CA THR A 43 15.93 -7.64 9.99
C THR A 43 15.41 -9.08 10.13
N LEU A 44 14.69 -9.40 11.20
CA LEU A 44 14.17 -10.74 11.43
C LEU A 44 12.85 -11.00 10.69
N PHE A 45 11.97 -10.00 10.66
CA PHE A 45 10.62 -10.11 10.13
C PHE A 45 10.59 -10.13 8.59
N THR A 46 11.42 -9.31 7.94
CA THR A 46 11.43 -9.19 6.47
C THR A 46 11.84 -10.53 5.83
N GLY A 47 11.03 -11.06 4.92
CA GLY A 47 11.27 -12.34 4.26
C GLY A 47 10.81 -13.58 5.03
N ASN A 48 10.35 -13.45 6.28
CA ASN A 48 9.78 -14.54 7.09
C ASN A 48 8.39 -14.17 7.64
N GLU A 49 7.67 -13.30 6.94
CA GLU A 49 6.50 -12.57 7.46
C GLU A 49 5.33 -13.48 7.90
N THR A 50 5.32 -14.75 7.47
CA THR A 50 4.30 -15.75 7.84
C THR A 50 4.82 -16.91 8.67
N SER A 51 6.12 -16.98 8.94
CA SER A 51 6.72 -18.10 9.67
C SER A 51 7.00 -17.74 11.12
N GLU A 52 6.84 -18.69 12.04
CA GLU A 52 7.25 -18.50 13.45
C GLU A 52 8.78 -18.57 13.63
N THR A 53 9.53 -18.94 12.58
CA THR A 53 10.99 -19.11 12.64
C THR A 53 11.70 -17.85 13.13
N TRP A 54 11.31 -16.67 12.64
CA TRP A 54 11.92 -15.40 13.07
C TRP A 54 11.62 -15.08 14.52
N PHE A 55 10.43 -15.45 15.00
CA PHE A 55 10.00 -15.20 16.37
C PHE A 55 10.77 -16.10 17.34
N ASN A 56 10.88 -17.39 17.02
CA ASN A 56 11.66 -18.34 17.82
C ASN A 56 13.15 -17.97 17.84
N ALA A 57 13.70 -17.52 16.70
CA ALA A 57 15.05 -16.99 16.64
C ALA A 57 15.21 -15.75 17.53
N ALA A 58 14.25 -14.81 17.51
CA ALA A 58 14.27 -13.60 18.33
C ALA A 58 14.28 -13.91 19.84
N VAL A 59 13.49 -14.90 20.26
CA VAL A 59 13.49 -15.40 21.65
C VAL A 59 14.84 -16.03 22.01
N ALA A 60 15.40 -16.85 21.12
CA ALA A 60 16.68 -17.54 21.34
C ALA A 60 17.92 -16.60 21.37
N MET A 61 17.78 -15.33 20.96
CA MET A 61 18.90 -14.36 21.00
C MET A 61 19.31 -13.94 22.41
N ASN A 62 18.57 -14.31 23.46
CA ASN A 62 18.84 -13.99 24.86
C ASN A 62 19.14 -12.50 25.09
N LYS A 63 18.39 -11.62 24.42
CA LYS A 63 18.47 -10.17 24.60
C LYS A 63 17.52 -9.73 25.70
N PRO A 64 17.71 -8.52 26.28
CA PRO A 64 16.82 -8.01 27.33
C PRO A 64 15.32 -7.93 26.93
N TRP A 65 15.03 -7.88 25.63
CA TRP A 65 13.67 -7.89 25.09
C TRP A 65 13.16 -9.29 24.72
N SER A 66 14.01 -10.32 24.71
CA SER A 66 13.67 -11.69 24.29
C SER A 66 12.70 -12.37 25.25
N GLU A 67 12.87 -12.19 26.56
CA GLU A 67 11.94 -12.76 27.56
C GLU A 67 10.54 -12.16 27.44
N LYS A 68 10.46 -10.83 27.23
CA LYS A 68 9.19 -10.12 27.04
C LYS A 68 8.44 -10.53 25.78
N LEU A 69 9.12 -11.07 24.77
CA LEU A 69 8.45 -11.59 23.58
C LEU A 69 7.55 -12.78 23.93
N LEU A 70 7.92 -13.59 24.93
CA LEU A 70 7.11 -14.74 25.34
C LEU A 70 5.72 -14.32 25.84
N GLU A 71 5.61 -13.14 26.47
CA GLU A 71 4.33 -12.58 26.94
C GLU A 71 3.36 -12.24 25.79
N VAL A 72 3.89 -11.86 24.62
CA VAL A 72 3.07 -11.49 23.44
C VAL A 72 3.03 -12.60 22.39
N LYS A 73 3.55 -13.79 22.70
CA LYS A 73 3.69 -14.90 21.74
C LYS A 73 2.37 -15.27 21.08
N GLU A 74 1.32 -15.45 21.87
CA GLU A 74 0.00 -15.84 21.36
C GLU A 74 -0.60 -14.75 20.45
N ASP A 75 -0.41 -13.47 20.79
CA ASP A 75 -0.88 -12.35 19.98
C ASP A 75 -0.15 -12.27 18.63
N VAL A 76 1.18 -12.45 18.65
CA VAL A 76 1.99 -12.48 17.44
C VAL A 76 1.61 -13.68 16.58
N GLN A 77 1.44 -14.87 17.17
CA GLN A 77 1.02 -16.07 16.46
C GLN A 77 -0.35 -15.90 15.78
N ARG A 78 -1.32 -15.28 16.46
CA ARG A 78 -2.62 -14.91 15.86
C ARG A 78 -2.46 -13.94 14.69
N GLY A 79 -1.52 -12.99 14.78
CA GLY A 79 -1.18 -12.09 13.68
C GLY A 79 -0.60 -12.83 12.48
N LEU A 80 0.33 -13.77 12.71
CA LEU A 80 0.95 -14.59 11.67
C LEU A 80 -0.07 -15.50 11.00
N GLN A 81 -1.00 -16.12 11.75
CA GLN A 81 -2.09 -16.93 11.19
C GLN A 81 -2.99 -16.12 10.26
N LYS A 82 -3.28 -14.86 10.59
CA LYS A 82 -4.06 -13.98 9.70
C LYS A 82 -3.29 -13.62 8.43
N LEU A 83 -1.96 -13.53 8.50
CA LEU A 83 -1.13 -13.34 7.30
C LEU A 83 -1.11 -14.61 6.45
N GLN A 84 -0.95 -15.79 7.05
CA GLN A 84 -1.04 -17.08 6.35
C GLN A 84 -2.40 -17.25 5.66
N GLN A 85 -3.49 -16.89 6.33
CA GLN A 85 -4.83 -16.92 5.74
C GLN A 85 -4.94 -16.02 4.49
N ILE A 86 -4.26 -14.88 4.48
CA ILE A 86 -4.20 -14.02 3.27
C ILE A 86 -3.43 -14.73 2.15
N GLU A 87 -2.34 -15.44 2.46
CA GLU A 87 -1.60 -16.22 1.46
C GLU A 87 -2.48 -17.34 0.88
N GLU A 88 -3.24 -18.04 1.72
CA GLU A 88 -4.17 -19.09 1.30
C GLU A 88 -5.32 -18.54 0.45
N GLU A 89 -5.93 -17.43 0.85
CA GLU A 89 -7.04 -16.78 0.13
C GLU A 89 -6.61 -16.27 -1.26
N THR A 90 -5.37 -15.80 -1.39
CA THR A 90 -4.86 -15.19 -2.62
C THR A 90 -4.06 -16.14 -3.50
N GLY A 91 -3.54 -17.23 -2.93
CA GLY A 91 -2.55 -18.10 -3.58
C GLY A 91 -1.21 -17.42 -3.82
N LEU A 92 -0.91 -16.31 -3.11
CA LEU A 92 0.28 -15.49 -3.27
C LEU A 92 0.99 -15.32 -1.93
N THR A 93 2.32 -15.24 -1.94
CA THR A 93 3.06 -14.89 -0.72
C THR A 93 2.83 -13.42 -0.35
N ILE A 94 2.98 -13.08 0.93
CA ILE A 94 2.85 -11.68 1.39
C ILE A 94 3.81 -10.74 0.63
N GLU A 95 5.02 -11.20 0.32
CA GLU A 95 5.98 -10.47 -0.50
C GLU A 95 5.45 -10.18 -1.91
N GLN A 96 4.83 -11.16 -2.56
CA GLN A 96 4.21 -10.98 -3.88
C GLN A 96 3.03 -10.02 -3.83
N VAL A 97 2.16 -10.12 -2.81
CA VAL A 97 1.03 -9.19 -2.62
C VAL A 97 1.56 -7.75 -2.49
N LYS A 98 2.64 -7.55 -1.71
CA LYS A 98 3.31 -6.25 -1.54
C LYS A 98 3.92 -5.73 -2.84
N ASP A 99 4.61 -6.56 -3.60
CA ASP A 99 5.22 -6.15 -4.87
C ASP A 99 4.18 -5.77 -5.93
N ILE A 100 3.15 -6.59 -6.12
CA ILE A 100 2.09 -6.29 -7.09
C ILE A 100 1.40 -4.97 -6.73
N ASN A 101 1.14 -4.70 -5.44
CA ASN A 101 0.48 -3.47 -5.02
C ASN A 101 1.38 -2.25 -5.19
N ARG A 102 2.69 -2.42 -4.99
CA ARG A 102 3.68 -1.38 -5.29
C ARG A 102 3.66 -1.05 -6.78
N ARG A 103 3.68 -2.06 -7.66
CA ARG A 103 3.63 -1.87 -9.12
C ARG A 103 2.32 -1.20 -9.57
N MET A 104 1.19 -1.63 -9.02
CA MET A 104 -0.12 -1.02 -9.25
C MET A 104 -0.12 0.47 -8.87
N SER A 105 0.35 0.79 -7.66
CA SER A 105 0.43 2.16 -7.16
C SER A 105 1.31 3.07 -8.04
N ILE A 106 2.43 2.54 -8.56
CA ILE A 106 3.32 3.24 -9.49
C ILE A 106 2.58 3.52 -10.81
N GLY A 107 1.88 2.51 -11.36
CA GLY A 107 1.10 2.64 -12.59
C GLY A 107 -0.01 3.69 -12.47
N GLU A 108 -0.78 3.66 -11.39
CA GLU A 108 -1.80 4.65 -11.08
C GLU A 108 -1.23 6.07 -10.98
N ALA A 109 -0.07 6.22 -10.31
CA ALA A 109 0.62 7.50 -10.20
C ALA A 109 1.07 8.02 -11.56
N LYS A 110 1.63 7.16 -12.42
CA LYS A 110 2.05 7.53 -13.77
C LYS A 110 0.86 7.96 -14.64
N ALA A 111 -0.23 7.18 -14.64
CA ALA A 111 -1.44 7.51 -15.39
C ALA A 111 -2.07 8.84 -14.93
N ARG A 112 -2.12 9.07 -13.61
CA ARG A 112 -2.64 10.31 -13.03
C ARG A 112 -1.81 11.54 -13.44
N ARG A 113 -0.47 11.43 -13.44
CA ARG A 113 0.42 12.50 -13.90
C ARG A 113 0.21 12.83 -15.38
N ALA A 114 0.23 11.81 -16.24
CA ALA A 114 0.01 11.99 -17.67
C ALA A 114 -1.37 12.64 -17.97
N LYS A 115 -2.43 12.20 -17.26
CA LYS A 115 -3.75 12.81 -17.39
C LYS A 115 -3.76 14.28 -16.98
N LYS A 116 -3.04 14.64 -15.91
CA LYS A 116 -2.92 16.03 -15.45
C LYS A 116 -2.19 16.89 -16.49
N GLU A 117 -1.05 16.42 -16.99
CA GLU A 117 -0.27 17.11 -18.03
C GLU A 117 -1.09 17.33 -19.32
N MET A 118 -1.84 16.31 -19.75
CA MET A 118 -2.75 16.42 -20.90
C MET A 118 -3.83 17.49 -20.67
N VAL A 119 -4.48 17.50 -19.50
CA VAL A 119 -5.52 18.48 -19.18
C VAL A 119 -4.93 19.89 -19.16
N GLU A 120 -3.75 20.08 -18.57
CA GLU A 120 -3.07 21.38 -18.58
C GLU A 120 -2.68 21.84 -19.98
N ALA A 121 -2.19 20.93 -20.84
CA ALA A 121 -1.90 21.24 -22.23
C ALA A 121 -3.16 21.66 -23.01
N ASN A 122 -4.28 20.95 -22.81
CA ASN A 122 -5.57 21.30 -23.43
C ASN A 122 -6.08 22.66 -22.95
N LEU A 123 -5.98 22.95 -21.65
CA LEU A 123 -6.36 24.26 -21.11
C LEU A 123 -5.51 25.40 -21.67
N ARG A 124 -4.19 25.18 -21.82
CA ARG A 124 -3.29 26.14 -22.51
C ARG A 124 -3.71 26.36 -23.96
N LEU A 125 -3.99 25.29 -24.71
CA LEU A 125 -4.45 25.39 -26.10
C LEU A 125 -5.76 26.18 -26.22
N LEU A 126 -6.74 25.92 -25.34
CA LEU A 126 -8.01 26.65 -25.33
C LEU A 126 -7.82 28.15 -25.03
N SER A 127 -6.83 28.51 -24.21
CA SER A 127 -6.49 29.92 -23.94
C SER A 127 -5.87 30.65 -25.14
N LEU A 128 -5.33 29.90 -26.11
CA LEU A 128 -4.76 30.44 -27.36
C LEU A 128 -5.76 30.44 -28.51
N SER A 129 -6.90 29.75 -28.38
CA SER A 129 -7.95 29.79 -29.40
C SER A 129 -8.65 31.16 -29.38
N PRO A 130 -8.76 31.85 -30.52
CA PRO A 130 -9.50 33.10 -30.60
C PRO A 130 -10.93 32.85 -30.12
N ARG A 131 -11.40 33.69 -29.18
CA ARG A 131 -12.82 33.73 -28.85
C ARG A 131 -13.56 34.05 -30.16
N ASN A 132 -14.50 33.20 -30.55
CA ASN A 132 -15.54 33.55 -31.52
C ASN A 132 -16.36 34.69 -30.92
N THR A 133 -15.83 35.91 -30.99
CA THR A 133 -16.56 37.13 -30.69
C THR A 133 -17.36 37.44 -31.95
N PRO A 134 -18.70 37.41 -31.91
CA PRO A 134 -19.48 37.88 -33.04
C PRO A 134 -19.14 39.36 -33.23
N THR A 135 -18.49 39.68 -34.34
CA THR A 135 -18.27 41.04 -34.82
C THR A 135 -19.62 41.74 -34.84
N ALA A 136 -19.78 42.76 -34.00
CA ALA A 136 -20.94 43.62 -34.02
C ALA A 136 -21.05 44.23 -35.43
N VAL A 137 -22.12 43.88 -36.14
CA VAL A 137 -22.52 44.51 -37.39
C VAL A 137 -22.88 45.95 -37.03
N CYS A 138 -21.98 46.88 -37.30
CA CYS A 138 -22.25 48.31 -37.20
C CYS A 138 -23.26 48.66 -38.31
N SER A 139 -24.51 48.86 -37.91
CA SER A 139 -25.60 49.29 -38.80
C SER A 139 -25.43 50.79 -39.04
N SER A 140 -24.80 51.18 -40.15
CA SER A 140 -24.86 52.56 -40.63
C SER A 140 -26.18 52.78 -41.36
N SER A 141 -27.12 53.40 -40.65
CA SER A 141 -28.34 54.00 -41.21
C SER A 141 -27.97 55.18 -42.10
N THR A 142 -28.55 55.23 -43.31
CA THR A 142 -28.68 56.44 -44.15
C THR A 142 -30.16 56.62 -44.43
#